data_AF-A0A929XBV2-F1
#
_entry.id   AF-A0A929XBV2-F1
#
_cell.length_a   1.000
_cell.length_b   1.000
_cell.length_c   1.000
_cell.angle_alpha   90.00
_cell.angle_beta   90.00
_cell.angle_gamma   90.00
#
_symmetry.space_group_name_H-M   'P 1'
#
loop_
_entity.id
_entity.type
_entity.pdbx_description
1 polymer ?
#
loop_
_entity_poly.entity_id
_entity_poly.type
_entity_poly.pdbx_seq_one_letter_code
_entity_poly.pdbx_strand_id
1 'polypeptide(L)' 'MHKLEVRGLKKTIKGTPIIKGISLELYDGEVVGLLGPNGAGKTTTFYMICGLISASSGS' A
#
# COMPACT_ATOMS: atom_id res chain seq x y z
N MET A 1 12.28 -16.32 9.51
CA MET A 1 12.34 -14.95 8.96
C MET A 1 10.94 -14.56 8.60
N HIS A 2 10.40 -13.54 9.23
CA HIS A 2 9.09 -13.00 8.87
C HIS A 2 9.27 -12.05 7.69
N LYS A 3 8.26 -12.01 6.82
CA LYS A 3 8.16 -10.99 5.78
C LYS A 3 6.77 -10.39 5.77
N LEU A 4 6.71 -9.10 5.54
CA LEU A 4 5.52 -8.41 5.12
C LEU A 4 5.48 -8.43 3.59
N GLU A 5 4.39 -8.91 3.02
CA GLU A 5 4.23 -8.99 1.58
C GLU A 5 2.92 -8.33 1.16
N VAL A 6 3.03 -7.45 0.17
CA VAL A 6 1.91 -6.77 -0.47
C VAL A 6 1.92 -7.16 -1.94
N ARG A 7 0.79 -7.62 -2.47
CA ARG A 7 0.66 -8.07 -3.86
C ARG A 7 -0.44 -7.31 -4.57
N GLY A 8 -0.04 -6.45 -5.50
CA GLY A 8 -0.94 -5.80 -6.44
C GLY A 8 -2.05 -4.99 -5.77
N LEU A 9 -1.78 -4.39 -4.61
CA LEU A 9 -2.74 -3.67 -3.79
C LEU A 9 -3.30 -2.46 -4.56
N LYS A 10 -4.62 -2.36 -4.65
CA LYS A 10 -5.32 -1.27 -5.35
C LYS A 10 -6.32 -0.58 -4.45
N LYS A 11 -6.58 0.69 -4.74
CA LYS A 11 -7.64 1.46 -4.08
C LYS A 11 -8.36 2.34 -5.08
N THR A 12 -9.67 2.17 -5.14
CA THR A 12 -10.59 3.03 -5.86
C THR A 12 -11.48 3.75 -4.86
N ILE A 13 -11.60 5.08 -5.00
CA ILE A 13 -12.48 5.91 -4.17
C ILE A 13 -13.40 6.66 -5.11
N LYS A 14 -14.72 6.52 -4.93
CA LYS A 14 -15.75 7.18 -5.75
C LYS A 14 -15.53 6.99 -7.26
N GLY A 15 -15.12 5.78 -7.68
CA GLY A 15 -14.84 5.47 -9.08
C GLY A 15 -13.45 5.89 -9.58
N THR A 16 -12.68 6.67 -8.81
CA THR A 16 -11.33 7.10 -9.20
C THR A 16 -10.27 6.14 -8.64
N PRO A 17 -9.41 5.53 -9.48
CA PRO A 17 -8.30 4.71 -9.01
C PRO A 17 -7.20 5.60 -8.42
N ILE A 18 -7.01 5.53 -7.11
CA ILE A 18 -5.98 6.27 -6.37
C ILE A 18 -4.69 5.45 -6.32
N ILE A 19 -4.79 4.14 -6.04
CA ILE A 19 -3.67 3.21 -6.06
C ILE A 19 -3.93 2.16 -7.14
N LYS A 20 -3.00 1.99 -8.07
CA LYS A 20 -3.19 1.22 -9.31
C LYS A 20 -2.63 -0.21 -9.28
N GLY A 21 -2.00 -0.61 -8.19
CA GLY A 21 -1.37 -1.93 -8.03
C GLY A 21 0.04 -1.78 -7.49
N ILE A 22 0.17 -1.72 -6.17
CA ILE A 22 1.47 -1.68 -5.48
C ILE A 22 1.80 -3.10 -5.03
N SER A 23 3.02 -3.54 -5.31
CA SER A 23 3.60 -4.75 -4.73
C SER A 23 4.91 -4.38 -4.06
N LEU A 24 5.13 -4.90 -2.86
CA LEU A 24 6.39 -4.73 -2.12
C LEU A 24 6.57 -5.88 -1.14
N GLU A 25 7.84 -6.14 -0.80
CA GLU A 25 8.23 -7.06 0.25
C GLU A 25 9.10 -6.31 1.25
N LEU A 26 8.87 -6.53 2.54
CA LEU A 26 9.75 -6.10 3.63
C LEU A 26 10.19 -7.33 4.42
N TYR A 27 11.49 -7.42 4.67
CA TYR A 27 12.09 -8.43 5.53
C TYR A 27 12.36 -7.86 6.92
N ASP A 28 12.46 -8.75 7.92
CA ASP A 28 12.79 -8.37 9.29
C ASP A 28 14.05 -7.49 9.34
N GLY A 29 13.95 -6.33 10.01
CA GLY A 29 15.04 -5.38 10.18
C GLY A 29 15.16 -4.31 9.08
N GLU A 30 14.38 -4.40 8.01
CA GLU A 30 14.37 -3.37 6.97
C GLU A 30 13.51 -2.15 7.37
N VAL A 31 13.98 -0.98 6.97
CA VAL A 31 13.25 0.28 7.11
C VAL A 31 12.99 0.85 5.71
N VAL A 32 11.71 1.06 5.40
CA VAL A 32 11.28 1.57 4.10
C VAL A 32 10.47 2.85 4.26
N GLY A 33 10.78 3.85 3.44
CA GLY A 33 10.02 5.09 3.33
C GLY A 33 9.20 5.15 2.04
N LEU A 34 7.91 5.47 2.14
CA LEU A 34 7.09 5.85 0.98
C LEU A 34 7.25 7.36 0.72
N LEU A 35 7.88 7.72 -0.40
CA LEU A 35 8.11 9.11 -0.81
C LEU A 35 7.31 9.48 -2.07
N GLY A 36 6.89 10.74 -2.17
CA GLY A 36 6.14 11.28 -3.30
C GLY A 36 5.36 12.55 -2.94
N PRO A 37 4.79 13.26 -3.92
CA PRO A 37 4.05 14.50 -3.69
C PRO A 37 2.74 14.28 -2.90
N ASN A 38 2.12 15.37 -2.46
CA ASN A 38 0.80 15.31 -1.82
C ASN A 38 -0.24 14.72 -2.79
N GLY A 39 -1.13 13.88 -2.27
CA GLY A 39 -2.12 13.17 -3.09
C GLY A 39 -1.60 11.93 -3.83
N ALA A 40 -0.30 11.62 -3.81
CA ALA A 40 0.26 10.43 -4.47
C ALA A 40 -0.18 9.08 -3.85
N GLY A 41 -0.96 9.11 -2.76
CA GLY A 41 -1.52 7.90 -2.15
C GLY A 41 -0.67 7.25 -1.05
N LYS A 42 0.42 7.88 -0.60
CA LYS A 42 1.34 7.37 0.44
C LYS A 42 0.62 6.90 1.72
N THR A 43 -0.13 7.80 2.36
CA THR A 43 -0.89 7.51 3.59
C THR A 43 -1.95 6.44 3.35
N THR A 44 -2.61 6.48 2.19
CA THR A 44 -3.61 5.46 1.81
C THR A 44 -2.97 4.07 1.70
N THR A 45 -1.81 3.96 1.04
CA THR A 45 -1.06 2.69 0.95
C THR A 45 -0.64 2.20 2.32
N PHE A 46 -0.06 3.08 3.15
CA PHE A 46 0.37 2.73 4.50
C PHE A 46 -0.81 2.23 5.36
N TYR A 47 -1.95 2.93 5.34
CA TYR A 47 -3.14 2.51 6.08
C TYR A 47 -3.76 1.21 5.57
N MET A 48 -3.67 0.92 4.27
CA MET A 48 -4.09 -0.40 3.77
C MET A 48 -3.19 -1.53 4.26
N ILE A 49 -1.88 -1.32 4.28
CA ILE A 49 -0.92 -2.29 4.80
C ILE A 49 -1.14 -2.55 6.30
N CYS A 50 -1.42 -1.51 7.08
CA CYS A 50 -1.75 -1.63 8.50
C CYS A 50 -3.16 -2.17 8.79
N GLY A 51 -3.96 -2.47 7.77
CA GLY A 51 -5.35 -2.93 7.94
C GLY A 51 -6.34 -1.87 8.42
N LEU A 52 -5.96 -0.59 8.44
CA LEU A 52 -6.82 0.53 8.87
C LEU A 52 -7.83 0.93 7.79
N ILE A 53 -7.54 0.61 6.53
CA ILE A 53 -8.42 0.85 5.38
C ILE A 53 -8.40 -0.41 4.50
N SER A 54 -9.56 -0.89 4.07
CA SER A 54 -9.62 -2.02 3.14
C SER A 54 -9.12 -1.63 1.75
N ALA A 55 -8.32 -2.51 1.13
CA ALA A 55 -8.00 -2.41 -0.29
C ALA A 55 -9.24 -2.69 -1.15
N SER A 56 -9.26 -2.16 -2.36
CA SER A 56 -10.28 -2.51 -3.37
C SER A 56 -9.96 -3.84 -4.06
N SER A 57 -8.69 -4.22 -4.14
CA SER A 57 -8.21 -5.54 -4.61
C SER A 57 -6.74 -5.72 -4.24
N GLY A 58 -6.23 -6.93 -4.39
CA GLY A 58 -4.90 -7.34 -3.95
C GLY A 58 -4.93 -7.92 -2.54
N SER A 59 -3.76 -8.30 -2.05
CA SER A 59 -3.53 -8.89 -0.71
C SER A 59 -2.33 -8.28 -0.06
#